data_AF-A0A7J2IWP2-F1
#
_entry.id   AF-A0A7J2IWP2-F1
#
_cell.length_a   1.000
_cell.length_b   1.000
_cell.length_c   1.000
_cell.angle_alpha   90.00
_cell.angle_beta   90.00
_cell.angle_gamma   90.00
#
_symmetry.space_group_name_H-M   'P 1'
#
loop_
_entity.id
_entity.type
_entity.pdbx_description
1 polymer ?
#
loop_
_entity_poly.entity_id
_entity_poly.type
_entity_poly.pdbx_seq_one_letter_code
_entity_poly.pdbx_strand_id
1 'polypeptide(L)'
;MANRGSYLLKAIRLLTPAVLALATALMAFYVNARWVAVMVSAALAYGFLSSIVAARRLYFLAGASAHSALLAAVLALPLTAITGLLSEQGWALIVGLVLMYAVGYLIYRGVEPDTATAVFVAATASASVLAIYYVLTRFPVEVELWAIIVGDPLLASKEEAIFALSVAAITVLTTLLTYREQVYVGIDREFARLTGLRVWAYDLLTFTLLALTTVGLIKVV
;
A
#
# COMPACT_ATOMS: atom_id res chain seq x y z
N MET A 1 -13.61 -7.78 -48.91
CA MET A 1 -14.56 -8.21 -47.86
C MET A 1 -13.94 -9.10 -46.75
N ALA A 2 -12.61 -9.17 -46.59
CA ALA A 2 -11.96 -10.18 -45.72
C ALA A 2 -11.61 -9.73 -44.29
N ASN A 3 -11.92 -8.51 -43.85
CA ASN A 3 -11.39 -7.99 -42.58
C ASN A 3 -12.39 -7.95 -41.40
N ARG A 4 -13.71 -8.13 -41.63
CA ARG A 4 -14.73 -7.96 -40.58
C ARG A 4 -14.71 -9.05 -39.49
N GLY A 5 -14.36 -10.29 -39.85
CA GLY A 5 -14.28 -11.42 -38.91
C GLY A 5 -13.12 -11.32 -37.92
N SER A 6 -12.01 -10.69 -38.31
CA SER A 6 -10.84 -10.51 -37.44
C SER A 6 -11.09 -9.48 -36.34
N TYR A 7 -11.82 -8.40 -36.64
CA TYR A 7 -12.21 -7.38 -35.67
C TYR A 7 -13.25 -7.90 -34.68
N LEU A 8 -14.20 -8.73 -35.12
CA LEU A 8 -15.17 -9.37 -34.23
C LEU A 8 -14.51 -10.34 -33.25
N LEU A 9 -13.57 -11.18 -33.72
CA LEU A 9 -12.80 -12.07 -32.84
C LEU A 9 -11.89 -11.31 -31.86
N LYS A 10 -11.28 -10.20 -32.29
CA LYS A 10 -10.52 -9.31 -31.41
C LYS A 10 -11.42 -8.62 -30.38
N ALA A 11 -12.58 -8.12 -30.79
CA ALA A 11 -13.54 -7.48 -29.90
C ALA A 11 -14.08 -8.48 -28.86
N ILE A 12 -14.43 -9.70 -29.28
CA ILE A 12 -14.88 -10.76 -28.37
C ILE A 12 -13.79 -11.09 -27.35
N ARG A 13 -12.53 -11.29 -27.78
CA ARG A 13 -11.41 -11.57 -26.87
C ARG A 13 -11.14 -10.42 -25.88
N LEU A 14 -11.38 -9.17 -26.29
CA LEU A 14 -11.21 -8.00 -25.43
C LEU A 14 -12.38 -7.83 -24.44
N LEU A 15 -13.60 -8.14 -24.87
CA LEU A 15 -14.82 -7.99 -24.08
C LEU A 15 -15.03 -9.14 -23.09
N THR A 16 -14.59 -10.36 -23.41
CA THR A 16 -14.72 -11.53 -22.53
C THR A 16 -14.17 -11.30 -21.11
N PRO A 17 -12.94 -10.80 -20.89
CA PRO A 17 -12.45 -10.54 -19.52
C PRO A 17 -13.25 -9.44 -18.81
N ALA A 18 -13.69 -8.40 -19.53
CA ALA A 18 -14.46 -7.31 -18.95
C ALA A 18 -15.84 -7.77 -18.46
N VAL A 19 -16.53 -8.60 -19.27
CA VAL A 19 -17.82 -9.18 -18.91
C VAL A 19 -17.67 -10.16 -17.75
N LEU A 20 -16.62 -10.99 -17.76
CA LEU A 20 -16.36 -11.93 -16.67
C LEU A 20 -16.09 -11.19 -15.36
N ALA A 21 -15.26 -10.14 -15.39
CA ALA A 21 -14.97 -9.31 -14.22
C ALA A 21 -16.20 -8.57 -13.70
N LEU A 22 -17.06 -8.08 -14.59
CA LEU A 22 -18.32 -7.44 -14.18
C LEU A 22 -19.27 -8.45 -13.55
N ALA A 23 -19.41 -9.65 -14.12
CA ALA A 23 -20.27 -10.70 -13.58
C ALA A 23 -19.80 -11.18 -12.21
N THR A 24 -18.49 -11.38 -12.01
CA THR A 24 -17.93 -11.76 -10.71
C THR A 24 -18.09 -10.65 -9.67
N ALA A 25 -17.87 -9.39 -10.06
CA ALA A 25 -18.07 -8.24 -9.17
C ALA A 25 -19.53 -8.10 -8.72
N LEU A 26 -20.48 -8.27 -9.64
CA LEU A 26 -21.91 -8.25 -9.32
C LEU A 26 -22.29 -9.38 -8.36
N MET A 27 -21.87 -10.61 -8.64
CA MET A 27 -22.13 -11.76 -7.76
C MET A 27 -21.52 -11.54 -6.36
N ALA A 28 -20.28 -11.05 -6.28
CA ALA A 28 -19.63 -10.78 -5.00
C ALA A 28 -20.34 -9.66 -4.21
N PHE A 29 -20.88 -8.64 -4.89
CA PHE A 29 -21.61 -7.54 -4.25
C PHE A 29 -22.89 -8.04 -3.57
N TYR A 30 -23.60 -8.98 -4.19
CA TYR A 30 -24.77 -9.61 -3.59
C TYR A 30 -24.43 -10.46 -2.35
N VAL A 31 -23.22 -11.05 -2.30
CA VAL A 31 -22.78 -11.86 -1.15
C VAL A 31 -22.33 -10.98 0.00
N ASN A 32 -21.41 -10.02 -0.23
CA ASN A 32 -20.93 -9.12 0.80
C ASN A 32 -20.40 -7.80 0.20
N ALA A 33 -21.23 -6.76 0.25
CA ALA A 33 -20.87 -5.43 -0.24
C ALA A 33 -19.63 -4.82 0.45
N ARG A 34 -19.35 -5.18 1.72
CA ARG A 34 -18.17 -4.68 2.46
C ARG A 34 -16.88 -5.24 1.90
N TRP A 35 -16.86 -6.55 1.65
CA TRP A 35 -15.74 -7.24 1.04
C TRP A 35 -15.40 -6.64 -0.32
N VAL A 36 -16.42 -6.40 -1.16
CA VAL A 36 -16.23 -5.77 -2.47
C VAL A 36 -15.66 -4.35 -2.33
N ALA A 37 -16.19 -3.54 -1.41
CA ALA A 37 -15.69 -2.18 -1.19
C ALA A 37 -14.20 -2.17 -0.81
N VAL A 38 -13.82 -3.07 0.10
CA VAL A 38 -12.45 -3.30 0.54
C VAL A 38 -11.54 -3.72 -0.63
N MET A 39 -11.93 -4.74 -1.41
CA MET A 39 -11.12 -5.24 -2.52
C MET A 39 -10.96 -4.20 -3.63
N VAL A 40 -12.05 -3.49 -3.95
CA VAL A 40 -12.01 -2.39 -4.93
C VAL A 40 -11.12 -1.26 -4.44
N SER A 41 -11.18 -0.92 -3.14
CA SER A 41 -10.32 0.12 -2.56
C SER A 41 -8.84 -0.26 -2.67
N ALA A 42 -8.47 -1.50 -2.37
CA ALA A 42 -7.11 -2.00 -2.52
C ALA A 42 -6.65 -1.99 -3.98
N ALA A 43 -7.49 -2.47 -4.90
CA ALA A 43 -7.20 -2.47 -6.33
C ALA A 43 -6.96 -1.05 -6.87
N LEU A 44 -7.79 -0.08 -6.47
CA LEU A 44 -7.63 1.31 -6.86
C LEU A 44 -6.38 1.93 -6.23
N ALA A 45 -6.17 1.73 -4.93
CA ALA A 45 -5.03 2.28 -4.21
C ALA A 45 -3.70 1.79 -4.81
N TYR A 46 -3.52 0.46 -4.91
CA TYR A 46 -2.30 -0.13 -5.45
C TYR A 46 -2.15 0.08 -6.95
N GLY A 47 -3.25 0.01 -7.72
CA GLY A 47 -3.21 0.17 -9.17
C GLY A 47 -2.86 1.59 -9.64
N PHE A 48 -3.32 2.63 -8.93
CA PHE A 48 -2.89 3.99 -9.24
C PHE A 48 -1.48 4.26 -8.71
N LEU A 49 -1.18 3.85 -7.47
CA LEU A 49 0.13 4.08 -6.87
C LEU A 49 1.26 3.37 -7.65
N SER A 50 0.98 2.21 -8.27
CA SER A 50 1.97 1.48 -9.07
C SER A 50 2.51 2.32 -10.24
N SER A 51 1.72 3.25 -10.78
CA SER A 51 2.18 4.15 -11.85
C SER A 51 3.28 5.12 -11.36
N ILE A 52 3.17 5.63 -10.14
CA ILE A 52 4.19 6.48 -9.51
C ILE A 52 5.41 5.65 -9.14
N VAL A 53 5.20 4.46 -8.55
CA VAL A 53 6.28 3.52 -8.21
C VAL A 53 7.10 3.20 -9.45
N ALA A 54 6.43 2.96 -10.58
CA ALA A 54 7.06 2.69 -11.85
C ALA A 54 7.86 3.89 -12.37
N ALA A 55 7.25 5.07 -12.38
CA ALA A 55 7.90 6.30 -12.82
C ALA A 55 9.17 6.62 -12.01
N ARG A 56 9.15 6.33 -10.70
CA ARG A 56 10.26 6.63 -9.78
C ARG A 56 11.24 5.47 -9.56
N ARG A 57 11.06 4.35 -10.24
CA ARG A 57 11.89 3.13 -10.08
C ARG A 57 11.94 2.62 -8.63
N LEU A 58 10.82 2.71 -7.91
CA LEU A 58 10.71 2.28 -6.50
C LEU A 58 10.13 0.86 -6.36
N TYR A 59 10.26 0.01 -7.39
CA TYR A 59 9.62 -1.31 -7.42
C TYR A 59 10.03 -2.19 -6.24
N PHE A 60 11.33 -2.23 -5.91
CA PHE A 60 11.80 -3.04 -4.80
C PHE A 60 11.25 -2.51 -3.48
N LEU A 61 11.23 -1.19 -3.29
CA LEU A 61 10.67 -0.56 -2.08
C LEU A 61 9.17 -0.84 -1.91
N ALA A 62 8.40 -0.77 -3.00
CA ALA A 62 6.97 -1.08 -2.99
C ALA A 62 6.68 -2.57 -2.75
N GLY A 63 7.55 -3.49 -3.17
CA GLY A 63 7.46 -4.90 -2.79
C GLY A 63 7.86 -5.13 -1.33
N ALA A 64 8.90 -4.44 -0.88
CA ALA A 64 9.47 -4.53 0.47
C ALA A 64 8.57 -3.97 1.57
N SER A 65 7.64 -3.08 1.25
CA SER A 65 6.80 -2.40 2.23
C SER A 65 5.94 -3.35 3.07
N ALA A 66 5.64 -4.55 2.56
CA ALA A 66 4.93 -5.59 3.33
C ALA A 66 5.65 -5.95 4.65
N HIS A 67 6.99 -6.00 4.65
CA HIS A 67 7.77 -6.28 5.86
C HIS A 67 7.67 -5.16 6.90
N SER A 68 7.56 -3.91 6.44
CA SER A 68 7.35 -2.77 7.33
C SER A 68 5.92 -2.72 7.88
N ALA A 69 4.94 -3.12 7.08
CA ALA A 69 3.55 -3.18 7.49
C ALA A 69 3.34 -4.27 8.55
N LEU A 70 3.96 -5.44 8.40
CA LEU A 70 3.95 -6.49 9.42
C LEU A 70 4.58 -6.01 10.74
N LEU A 71 5.79 -5.43 10.68
CA LEU A 71 6.44 -4.89 11.87
C LEU A 71 5.57 -3.84 12.57
N ALA A 72 4.98 -2.94 11.80
CA ALA A 72 4.13 -1.89 12.30
C ALA A 72 2.85 -2.43 12.97
N ALA A 73 2.19 -3.40 12.35
CA ALA A 73 0.99 -4.03 12.90
C ALA A 73 1.29 -4.78 14.21
N VAL A 74 2.41 -5.49 14.29
CA VAL A 74 2.80 -6.22 15.50
C VAL A 74 3.20 -5.27 16.62
N LEU A 75 3.97 -4.22 16.33
CA LEU A 75 4.37 -3.21 17.33
C LEU A 75 3.21 -2.34 17.81
N ALA A 76 2.13 -2.23 17.02
CA ALA A 76 0.95 -1.48 17.44
C ALA A 76 0.27 -2.09 18.67
N LEU A 77 0.30 -3.41 18.84
CA LEU A 77 -0.31 -4.11 19.97
C LEU A 77 0.28 -3.66 21.33
N PRO A 78 1.60 -3.78 21.58
CA PRO A 78 2.19 -3.33 22.84
C PRO A 78 2.09 -1.81 23.01
N LEU A 79 2.22 -1.03 21.94
CA LEU A 79 2.10 0.43 22.01
C LEU A 79 0.70 0.86 22.45
N THR A 80 -0.34 0.22 21.92
CA THR A 80 -1.73 0.45 22.32
C THR A 80 -1.94 0.06 23.78
N ALA A 81 -1.44 -1.11 24.19
CA ALA A 81 -1.60 -1.60 25.56
C ALA A 81 -0.88 -0.73 26.61
N ILE A 82 0.29 -0.16 26.29
CA ILE A 82 1.07 0.66 27.22
C ILE A 82 0.55 2.10 27.28
N THR A 83 0.22 2.69 26.12
CA THR A 83 -0.12 4.12 26.06
C THR A 83 -1.61 4.38 26.17
N GLY A 84 -2.47 3.53 25.60
CA GLY A 84 -3.92 3.73 25.54
C GLY A 84 -4.38 4.97 24.76
N LEU A 85 -3.48 5.70 24.09
CA LEU A 85 -3.80 7.00 23.46
C LEU A 85 -4.48 6.87 22.10
N LEU A 86 -4.14 5.83 21.32
CA LEU A 86 -4.59 5.63 19.95
C LEU A 86 -5.04 4.17 19.77
N SER A 87 -5.91 3.94 18.78
CA SER A 87 -6.27 2.58 18.36
C SER A 87 -5.07 1.83 17.76
N GLU A 88 -5.15 0.51 17.71
CA GLU A 88 -4.13 -0.35 17.08
C GLU A 88 -3.83 0.10 15.65
N GLN A 89 -4.86 0.40 14.85
CA GLN A 89 -4.69 0.87 13.48
C GLN A 89 -3.96 2.22 13.44
N GLY A 90 -4.25 3.12 14.37
CA GLY A 90 -3.56 4.42 14.48
C GLY A 90 -2.07 4.26 14.79
N TRP A 91 -1.73 3.40 15.76
CA TRP A 91 -0.33 3.10 16.08
C TRP A 91 0.40 2.40 14.95
N ALA A 92 -0.25 1.44 14.27
CA ALA A 92 0.33 0.78 13.10
C ALA A 92 0.67 1.80 12.02
N LEU A 93 -0.24 2.70 11.67
CA LEU A 93 0.01 3.75 10.67
C LEU A 93 1.19 4.66 11.05
N ILE A 94 1.28 5.07 12.31
CA ILE A 94 2.39 5.93 12.78
C ILE A 94 3.73 5.18 12.65
N VAL A 95 3.80 3.94 13.13
CA VAL A 95 5.03 3.14 13.03
C VAL A 95 5.39 2.89 11.57
N GLY A 96 4.42 2.54 10.73
CA GLY A 96 4.61 2.34 9.30
C GLY A 96 5.11 3.59 8.58
N LEU A 97 4.55 4.77 8.90
CA LEU A 97 5.01 6.06 8.36
C LEU A 97 6.44 6.36 8.79
N VAL A 98 6.78 6.16 10.07
CA VAL A 98 8.15 6.36 10.58
C VAL A 98 9.14 5.45 9.84
N LEU A 99 8.82 4.18 9.68
CA LEU A 99 9.65 3.22 8.95
C LEU A 99 9.82 3.62 7.48
N MET A 100 8.72 4.00 6.80
CA MET A 100 8.77 4.40 5.39
C MET A 100 9.54 5.71 5.18
N TYR A 101 9.45 6.66 6.12
CA TYR A 101 10.26 7.87 6.09
C TYR A 101 11.72 7.61 6.42
N ALA A 102 12.04 6.61 7.24
CA ALA A 102 13.43 6.24 7.51
C ALA A 102 14.13 5.76 6.23
N VAL A 103 13.51 4.87 5.46
CA VAL A 103 14.06 4.44 4.16
C VAL A 103 14.02 5.57 3.13
N GLY A 104 12.94 6.37 3.10
CA GLY A 104 12.85 7.56 2.26
C GLY A 104 13.96 8.59 2.53
N TYR A 105 14.37 8.74 3.79
CA TYR A 105 15.46 9.61 4.18
C TYR A 105 16.83 9.11 3.70
N LEU A 106 17.07 7.78 3.73
CA LEU A 106 18.28 7.19 3.16
C LEU A 106 18.36 7.46 1.65
N ILE A 107 17.25 7.27 0.93
CA ILE A 107 17.15 7.57 -0.50
C ILE A 107 17.35 9.06 -0.78
N TYR A 108 16.83 9.94 0.09
CA TYR A 108 17.04 11.37 -0.02
C TYR A 108 18.50 11.78 0.18
N ARG A 109 19.21 11.12 1.10
CA ARG A 109 20.65 11.30 1.35
C ARG A 109 21.56 10.81 0.21
N GLY A 110 20.99 10.18 -0.82
CA GLY A 110 21.73 9.70 -1.99
C GLY A 110 22.14 8.23 -1.93
N VAL A 111 21.64 7.46 -0.96
CA VAL A 111 21.77 6.00 -0.99
C VAL A 111 20.93 5.48 -2.15
N GLU A 112 21.49 4.55 -2.92
CA GLU A 112 20.77 3.89 -4.01
C GLU A 112 19.47 3.25 -3.46
N PRO A 113 18.30 3.46 -4.12
CA PRO A 113 17.02 2.98 -3.65
C PRO A 113 17.00 1.49 -3.31
N ASP A 114 17.63 0.65 -4.13
CA ASP A 114 17.61 -0.78 -3.93
C ASP A 114 18.47 -1.21 -2.74
N THR A 115 19.63 -0.56 -2.55
CA THR A 115 20.49 -0.79 -1.39
C THR A 115 19.82 -0.34 -0.09
N ALA A 116 19.22 0.85 -0.08
CA ALA A 116 18.47 1.35 1.08
C ALA A 116 17.30 0.41 1.43
N THR A 117 16.60 -0.08 0.41
CA THR A 117 15.50 -1.03 0.56
C THR A 117 15.98 -2.38 1.08
N ALA A 118 17.10 -2.92 0.58
CA ALA A 118 17.63 -4.20 1.04
C ALA A 118 17.95 -4.19 2.54
N VAL A 119 18.62 -3.13 3.01
CA VAL A 119 18.94 -2.94 4.43
C VAL A 119 17.65 -2.78 5.24
N PHE A 120 16.70 -2.01 4.72
CA PHE A 120 15.40 -1.81 5.36
C PHE A 120 14.60 -3.11 5.50
N VAL A 121 14.56 -3.95 4.46
CA VAL A 121 13.91 -5.26 4.49
C VAL A 121 14.56 -6.16 5.52
N ALA A 122 15.89 -6.28 5.51
CA ALA A 122 16.62 -7.12 6.45
C ALA A 122 16.34 -6.70 7.91
N ALA A 123 16.35 -5.39 8.18
CA ALA A 123 16.07 -4.84 9.49
C ALA A 123 14.60 -5.07 9.91
N THR A 124 13.64 -4.75 9.04
CA THR A 124 12.21 -4.85 9.36
C THR A 124 11.72 -6.28 9.47
N ALA A 125 12.21 -7.20 8.63
CA ALA A 125 11.89 -8.62 8.71
C ALA A 125 12.43 -9.23 10.02
N SER A 126 13.70 -8.97 10.35
CA SER A 126 14.30 -9.47 11.59
C SER A 126 13.61 -8.89 12.83
N ALA A 127 13.31 -7.59 12.81
CA ALA A 127 12.57 -6.93 13.88
C ALA A 127 11.14 -7.46 14.00
N SER A 128 10.48 -7.83 12.90
CA SER A 128 9.13 -8.41 12.92
C SER A 128 9.12 -9.72 13.70
N VAL A 129 10.08 -10.61 13.44
CA VAL A 129 10.20 -11.89 14.16
C VAL A 129 10.42 -11.65 15.65
N LEU A 130 11.31 -10.71 16.01
CA LEU A 130 11.56 -10.37 17.41
C LEU A 130 10.32 -9.77 18.08
N ALA A 131 9.61 -8.87 17.40
CA ALA A 131 8.40 -8.24 17.90
C ALA A 131 7.28 -9.26 18.12
N ILE A 132 7.10 -10.20 17.17
CA ILE A 132 6.12 -11.29 17.29
C ILE A 132 6.42 -12.14 18.53
N TYR A 133 7.68 -12.57 18.68
CA TYR A 133 8.09 -13.35 19.84
C TYR A 133 7.83 -12.62 21.17
N TYR A 134 8.18 -11.33 21.21
CA TYR A 134 7.92 -10.49 22.37
C TYR A 134 6.43 -10.39 22.71
N VAL A 135 5.58 -10.12 21.70
CA VAL A 135 4.12 -10.01 21.88
C VAL A 135 3.55 -11.32 22.41
N LEU A 136 3.85 -12.45 21.79
CA LEU A 136 3.34 -13.77 22.20
C LEU A 136 3.78 -14.17 23.62
N THR A 137 4.94 -13.68 24.07
CA THR A 137 5.48 -14.01 25.40
C THR A 137 4.95 -13.10 26.50
N ARG A 138 4.74 -11.81 26.20
CA ARG A 138 4.45 -10.77 27.21
C ARG A 138 3.00 -10.34 27.27
N PHE A 139 2.24 -10.56 26.19
CA PHE A 139 0.85 -10.16 26.09
C PHE A 139 0.02 -11.42 25.98
N PRO A 140 -0.86 -11.72 26.96
CA PRO A 140 -1.74 -12.89 26.95
C PRO A 140 -2.91 -12.69 25.98
N VAL A 141 -2.68 -11.98 24.88
CA VAL A 141 -3.75 -11.62 23.96
C VAL A 141 -3.87 -12.77 22.98
N GLU A 142 -5.05 -13.39 22.96
CA GLU A 142 -5.54 -14.27 21.89
C GLU A 142 -5.77 -13.46 20.60
N VAL A 143 -4.83 -12.59 20.23
CA VAL A 143 -4.87 -12.02 18.89
C VAL A 143 -4.64 -13.19 17.97
N GLU A 144 -5.59 -13.45 17.07
CA GLU A 144 -5.33 -14.25 15.89
C GLU A 144 -4.26 -13.51 15.07
N LEU A 145 -3.00 -13.72 15.43
CA LEU A 145 -1.85 -13.12 14.75
C LEU A 145 -1.90 -13.47 13.26
N TRP A 146 -2.51 -14.62 12.94
CA TRP A 146 -2.88 -15.02 11.58
C TRP A 146 -3.75 -14.01 10.84
N ALA A 147 -4.79 -13.46 11.46
CA ALA A 147 -5.64 -12.44 10.84
C ALA A 147 -4.88 -11.12 10.60
N ILE A 148 -3.83 -10.84 11.38
CA ILE A 148 -2.94 -9.68 11.16
C ILE A 148 -1.88 -9.97 10.09
N ILE A 149 -1.34 -11.19 10.04
CA ILE A 149 -0.27 -11.58 9.12
C ILE A 149 -0.82 -11.82 7.70
N VAL A 150 -2.00 -12.42 7.59
CA VAL A 150 -2.60 -12.84 6.32
C VAL A 150 -3.67 -11.85 5.85
N GLY A 151 -4.25 -11.06 6.75
CA GLY A 151 -5.43 -10.26 6.47
C GLY A 151 -6.70 -11.13 6.42
N ASP A 152 -7.83 -10.57 6.83
CA ASP A 152 -9.14 -11.20 6.58
C ASP A 152 -10.14 -10.15 6.07
N PRO A 153 -10.28 -10.02 4.74
CA PRO A 153 -11.19 -9.06 4.17
C PRO A 153 -12.67 -9.39 4.40
N LEU A 154 -13.03 -10.64 4.74
CA LEU A 154 -14.40 -11.03 5.04
C LEU A 154 -14.84 -10.51 6.41
N LEU A 155 -13.90 -10.41 7.35
CA LEU A 155 -14.13 -9.90 8.71
C LEU A 155 -14.16 -8.37 8.80
N ALA A 156 -13.91 -7.66 7.68
CA ALA A 156 -13.87 -6.21 7.66
C ALA A 156 -15.17 -5.56 8.20
N SER A 157 -14.99 -4.71 9.20
CA SER A 157 -16.05 -3.86 9.75
C SER A 157 -16.45 -2.76 8.75
N LYS A 158 -17.59 -2.11 9.01
CA LYS A 158 -18.02 -0.95 8.19
C LYS A 158 -17.02 0.20 8.27
N GLU A 159 -16.44 0.42 9.45
CA GLU A 159 -15.45 1.48 9.68
C GLU A 159 -14.16 1.20 8.90
N GLU A 160 -13.69 -0.04 8.89
CA GLU A 160 -12.52 -0.46 8.11
C GLU A 160 -12.77 -0.36 6.60
N ALA A 161 -13.97 -0.70 6.13
CA ALA A 161 -14.32 -0.52 4.72
C ALA A 161 -14.34 0.95 4.30
N ILE A 162 -14.88 1.85 5.14
CA ILE A 162 -14.87 3.30 4.89
C ILE A 162 -13.45 3.84 4.95
N PHE A 163 -12.64 3.38 5.90
CA PHE A 163 -11.23 3.74 6.00
C PHE A 163 -10.45 3.34 4.75
N ALA A 164 -10.61 2.10 4.29
CA ALA A 164 -9.96 1.59 3.08
C ALA A 164 -10.38 2.38 1.82
N LEU A 165 -11.68 2.67 1.67
CA LEU A 165 -12.18 3.54 0.60
C LEU A 165 -11.60 4.96 0.67
N SER A 166 -11.45 5.51 1.88
CA SER A 166 -10.87 6.84 2.08
C SER A 166 -9.39 6.86 1.69
N VAL A 167 -8.61 5.84 2.09
CA VAL A 167 -7.21 5.68 1.68
C VAL A 167 -7.10 5.55 0.16
N ALA A 168 -7.97 4.77 -0.47
CA ALA A 168 -7.99 4.61 -1.92
C ALA A 168 -8.33 5.93 -2.62
N ALA A 169 -9.36 6.65 -2.18
CA ALA A 169 -9.75 7.94 -2.75
C ALA A 169 -8.63 8.98 -2.63
N ILE A 170 -7.99 9.08 -1.45
CA ILE A 170 -6.84 9.96 -1.22
C ILE A 170 -5.69 9.58 -2.15
N THR A 171 -5.37 8.29 -2.25
CA THR A 171 -4.27 7.79 -3.08
C THR A 171 -4.51 8.08 -4.56
N VAL A 172 -5.71 7.78 -5.07
CA VAL A 172 -6.09 8.02 -6.47
C VAL A 172 -6.06 9.51 -6.79
N LEU A 173 -6.71 10.34 -5.96
CA LEU A 173 -6.77 11.78 -6.17
C LEU A 173 -5.36 12.39 -6.15
N THR A 174 -4.57 12.06 -5.14
CA THR A 174 -3.19 12.55 -4.99
C THR A 174 -2.31 12.11 -6.14
N THR A 175 -2.46 10.85 -6.57
CA THR A 175 -1.72 10.30 -7.70
C THR A 175 -2.05 11.04 -8.99
N LEU A 176 -3.34 11.25 -9.28
CA LEU A 176 -3.79 11.96 -10.47
C LEU A 176 -3.32 13.42 -10.48
N LEU A 177 -3.41 14.12 -9.35
CA LEU A 177 -3.03 15.52 -9.23
C LEU A 177 -1.52 15.75 -9.31
N THR A 178 -0.71 14.78 -8.90
CA THR A 178 0.76 14.92 -8.85
C THR A 178 1.51 14.07 -9.87
N TYR A 179 0.78 13.37 -10.75
CA TYR A 179 1.36 12.39 -11.68
C TYR A 179 2.49 12.99 -12.53
N ARG A 180 2.27 14.20 -13.07
CA ARG A 180 3.23 14.88 -13.94
C ARG A 180 4.54 15.17 -13.21
N GLU A 181 4.45 15.71 -12.01
CA GLU A 181 5.59 16.08 -11.18
C GLU A 181 6.34 14.84 -10.71
N GLN A 182 5.62 13.77 -10.34
CA GLN A 182 6.24 12.51 -9.96
C GLN A 182 7.01 11.87 -11.11
N VAL A 183 6.47 11.91 -12.33
CA VAL A 183 7.15 11.43 -13.54
C VAL A 183 8.41 12.25 -13.83
N TYR A 184 8.34 13.58 -13.74
CA TYR A 184 9.53 14.41 -13.95
C TYR A 184 10.64 14.13 -12.94
N VAL A 185 10.29 13.95 -11.66
CA VAL A 185 11.28 13.58 -10.63
C VAL A 185 11.90 12.21 -10.92
N GLY A 186 11.13 11.26 -11.45
CA GLY A 186 11.62 9.94 -11.81
C GLY A 186 12.54 9.90 -13.04
N ILE A 187 12.36 10.83 -13.98
CA ILE A 187 13.20 10.95 -15.19
C ILE A 187 14.53 11.63 -14.86
N ASP A 188 14.47 12.85 -14.31
CA ASP A 188 15.65 13.63 -13.96
C ASP A 188 15.38 14.48 -12.72
N ARG A 189 15.92 14.01 -11.61
CA ARG A 189 15.75 14.64 -10.29
C ARG A 189 16.47 15.98 -10.17
N GLU A 190 17.60 16.15 -10.85
CA GLU A 190 18.39 17.39 -10.80
C GLU A 190 17.71 18.46 -11.65
N PHE A 191 17.31 18.12 -12.87
CA PHE A 191 16.55 19.02 -13.73
C PHE A 191 15.22 19.41 -13.09
N ALA A 192 14.48 18.46 -12.50
CA ALA A 192 13.25 18.78 -11.77
C ALA A 192 13.50 19.81 -10.65
N ARG A 193 14.61 19.69 -9.91
CA ARG A 193 14.99 20.67 -8.88
C ARG A 193 15.32 22.04 -9.48
N LEU A 194 16.02 22.09 -10.61
CA LEU A 194 16.36 23.34 -11.32
C LEU A 194 15.13 24.07 -11.86
N THR A 195 14.07 23.35 -12.23
CA THR A 195 12.79 23.96 -12.64
C THR A 195 11.99 24.59 -11.49
N GLY A 196 12.49 24.54 -10.26
CA GLY A 196 11.82 25.07 -9.06
C GLY A 196 10.89 24.08 -8.36
N LEU A 197 10.87 22.81 -8.81
CA LEU A 197 10.05 21.78 -8.19
C LEU A 197 10.59 21.43 -6.79
N ARG A 198 9.71 21.41 -5.79
CA ARG A 198 10.03 20.98 -4.43
C ARG A 198 10.11 19.45 -4.36
N VAL A 199 11.18 18.87 -4.93
CA VAL A 199 11.40 17.40 -5.03
C VAL A 199 11.16 16.68 -3.70
N TRP A 200 11.64 17.22 -2.59
CA TRP A 200 11.47 16.64 -1.26
C TRP A 200 10.01 16.47 -0.84
N ALA A 201 9.11 17.35 -1.28
CA ALA A 201 7.69 17.27 -0.96
C ALA A 201 7.03 16.11 -1.72
N TYR A 202 7.42 15.90 -2.98
CA TYR A 202 6.94 14.78 -3.80
C TYR A 202 7.51 13.43 -3.35
N ASP A 203 8.76 13.44 -2.85
CA ASP A 203 9.35 12.27 -2.18
C ASP A 203 8.53 11.91 -0.94
N LEU A 204 8.32 12.87 -0.04
CA LEU A 204 7.55 12.68 1.18
C LEU A 204 6.16 12.15 0.85
N LEU A 205 5.47 12.78 -0.09
CA LEU A 205 4.14 12.36 -0.55
C LEU A 205 4.12 10.90 -1.03
N THR A 206 5.10 10.51 -1.84
CA THR A 206 5.19 9.12 -2.35
C THR A 206 5.38 8.13 -1.21
N PHE A 207 6.26 8.44 -0.25
CA PHE A 207 6.49 7.60 0.91
C PHE A 207 5.27 7.57 1.85
N THR A 208 4.54 8.68 2.01
CA THR A 208 3.28 8.71 2.75
C THR A 208 2.24 7.81 2.10
N LEU A 209 2.07 7.88 0.78
CA LEU A 209 1.13 7.04 0.04
C LEU A 209 1.51 5.56 0.12
N LEU A 210 2.81 5.23 0.00
CA LEU A 210 3.29 3.86 0.21
C LEU A 210 2.94 3.35 1.60
N ALA A 211 3.26 4.11 2.66
CA ALA A 211 2.92 3.70 4.03
C ALA A 211 1.41 3.57 4.25
N LEU A 212 0.61 4.55 3.81
CA LEU A 212 -0.85 4.54 3.96
C LEU A 212 -1.49 3.34 3.25
N THR A 213 -1.08 3.05 2.02
CA THR A 213 -1.65 1.93 1.26
C THR A 213 -1.19 0.59 1.83
N THR A 214 0.07 0.44 2.16
CA THR A 214 0.64 -0.85 2.60
C THR A 214 0.28 -1.18 4.03
N VAL A 215 0.40 -0.23 4.95
CA VAL A 215 0.11 -0.43 6.38
C VAL A 215 -1.38 -0.22 6.65
N GLY A 216 -2.02 0.76 6.01
CA GLY A 216 -3.44 1.02 6.22
C GLY A 216 -4.35 -0.07 5.68
N LEU A 217 -3.91 -0.81 4.65
CA LEU A 217 -4.69 -1.90 4.07
C LEU A 217 -4.25 -3.29 4.53
N ILE A 218 -3.22 -3.43 5.39
CA ILE A 218 -2.70 -4.76 5.78
C ILE A 218 -3.71 -5.64 6.51
N LYS A 219 -4.59 -5.08 7.36
CA LYS A 219 -5.64 -5.88 8.03
C LYS A 219 -6.72 -6.34 7.04
N VAL A 220 -6.80 -5.66 5.91
CA VAL A 220 -7.94 -5.65 4.99
C VAL A 220 -7.63 -6.43 3.70
N VAL A 221 -6.34 -6.69 3.42
CA VAL A 221 -5.79 -7.36 2.22
C VAL A 221 -4.75 -8.37 2.66
#